data_AF-A0A8T1CVZ2-F1
#
_entry.id   AF-A0A8T1CVZ2-F1
#
_cell.length_a   1.000
_cell.length_b   1.000
_cell.length_c   1.000
_cell.angle_alpha   90.00
_cell.angle_beta   90.00
_cell.angle_gamma   90.00
#
_symmetry.space_group_name_H-M   'P 1'
#
loop_
_entity.id
_entity.type
_entity.pdbx_description
1 polymer ?
#
loop_
_entity_poly.entity_id
_entity_poly.type
_entity_poly.pdbx_seq_one_letter_code
_entity_poly.pdbx_strand_id
1 'polypeptide(L)'
;MGKDDRHYQPRGGSHVNDYLGSFWTFRWVEDIAIIEADIGDRLLRAERRRRDAMKLVFGSDGLHEGKFRTWSQCFHCVGIEWNTPDATITILQRKIDKTKPIVAETLTMRFISQKRLDNLVGILHHIVTFIPVAKPFMQRLIGVQLTTKKYGRSGTPRTDSLRDDLTWWNELVFENEFAGIPMSMFGTMPPERDG
;
A
#
# COMPACT_ATOMS: atom_id res chain seq x y z
N MET A 1 -9.28 -13.71 -14.93
CA MET A 1 -8.45 -12.61 -15.46
C MET A 1 -8.60 -11.41 -14.52
N GLY A 2 -7.88 -11.41 -13.40
CA GLY A 2 -7.89 -10.31 -12.44
C GLY A 2 -6.56 -9.58 -12.55
N LYS A 3 -6.56 -8.41 -13.20
CA LYS A 3 -5.43 -7.49 -13.11
C LYS A 3 -5.50 -6.86 -11.72
N ASP A 4 -4.43 -7.00 -10.96
CA ASP A 4 -4.18 -6.27 -9.72
C ASP A 4 -4.14 -4.75 -10.02
N ASP A 5 -5.31 -4.11 -10.07
CA ASP A 5 -5.43 -2.65 -10.16
C ASP A 5 -5.22 -2.04 -8.77
N ARG A 6 -3.97 -2.03 -8.33
CA ARG A 6 -3.55 -1.38 -7.09
C ARG A 6 -2.39 -0.45 -7.35
N HIS A 7 -2.66 0.76 -7.84
CA HIS A 7 -1.76 1.89 -7.66
C HIS A 7 -2.57 3.17 -7.45
N TYR A 8 -1.98 4.10 -6.68
CA TYR A 8 -2.40 5.49 -6.53
C TYR A 8 -2.80 6.04 -7.90
N GLN A 9 -4.11 6.17 -8.12
CA GLN A 9 -4.62 6.67 -9.39
C GLN A 9 -5.43 7.92 -9.10
N PRO A 10 -5.13 9.06 -9.75
CA PRO A 10 -6.12 10.11 -9.91
C PRO A 10 -7.28 9.49 -10.71
N ARG A 11 -8.36 9.10 -10.04
CA ARG A 11 -9.49 8.38 -10.67
C ARG A 11 -10.60 9.31 -11.16
N GLY A 12 -10.47 10.62 -11.01
CA GLY A 12 -11.44 11.57 -11.58
C GLY A 12 -11.17 13.04 -11.30
N GLY A 13 -11.75 13.88 -12.15
CA GLY A 13 -11.88 15.32 -11.95
C GLY A 13 -13.21 15.66 -11.26
N SER A 14 -13.20 16.65 -10.38
CA SER A 14 -14.41 17.23 -9.80
C SER A 14 -14.47 18.70 -10.20
N HIS A 15 -15.56 19.09 -10.89
CA HIS A 15 -15.82 20.46 -11.31
C HIS A 15 -16.57 21.21 -10.20
N VAL A 16 -16.00 22.31 -9.70
CA VAL A 16 -16.67 23.33 -8.86
C VAL A 16 -16.02 24.70 -9.13
N ASN A 17 -16.83 25.71 -9.46
CA ASN A 17 -16.44 27.13 -9.61
C ASN A 17 -15.16 27.37 -10.44
N ASP A 18 -15.14 26.88 -11.69
CA ASP A 18 -14.02 27.01 -12.64
C ASP A 18 -12.67 26.42 -12.17
N TYR A 19 -12.63 25.76 -11.01
CA TYR A 19 -11.44 25.07 -10.50
C TYR A 19 -11.45 23.59 -10.88
N LEU A 20 -10.52 23.21 -11.77
CA LEU A 20 -10.35 21.83 -12.24
C LEU A 20 -9.40 21.08 -11.30
N GLY A 21 -9.93 20.65 -10.15
CA GLY A 21 -9.18 19.85 -9.17
C GLY A 21 -9.48 18.37 -9.28
N SER A 22 -8.48 17.52 -9.51
CA SER A 22 -8.59 16.08 -9.33
C SER A 22 -8.88 15.75 -7.86
N PHE A 23 -9.74 14.76 -7.61
CA PHE A 23 -9.89 14.19 -6.28
C PHE A 23 -9.06 12.90 -6.20
N TRP A 24 -8.52 12.63 -5.02
CA TRP A 24 -7.60 11.53 -4.82
C TRP A 24 -8.31 10.38 -4.12
N THR A 25 -8.10 9.17 -4.63
CA THR A 25 -8.61 7.95 -3.98
C THR A 25 -7.48 6.98 -3.76
N PHE A 26 -7.36 6.50 -2.53
CA PHE A 26 -6.47 5.39 -2.19
C PHE A 26 -7.33 4.18 -1.87
N ARG A 27 -7.07 3.06 -2.54
CA ARG A 27 -7.80 1.80 -2.32
C ARG A 27 -6.83 0.68 -2.01
N TRP A 28 -7.12 -0.06 -0.95
CA TRP A 28 -6.44 -1.30 -0.62
C TRP A 28 -7.45 -2.37 -0.19
N VAL A 29 -7.64 -3.38 -1.04
CA VAL A 29 -8.62 -4.46 -0.83
C VAL A 29 -10.01 -3.87 -0.55
N GLU A 30 -10.44 -3.83 0.70
CA GLU A 30 -11.74 -3.30 1.14
C GLU A 30 -11.67 -1.86 1.67
N ASP A 31 -10.47 -1.38 2.00
CA ASP A 31 -10.27 -0.04 2.54
C ASP A 31 -10.17 0.99 1.41
N ILE A 32 -10.94 2.06 1.52
CA ILE A 32 -10.87 3.19 0.58
C ILE A 32 -10.74 4.49 1.38
N ALA A 33 -9.68 5.25 1.14
CA ALA A 33 -9.56 6.64 1.54
C ALA A 33 -9.87 7.57 0.36
N ILE A 34 -10.57 8.67 0.65
CA ILE A 34 -10.80 9.78 -0.29
C ILE A 34 -10.13 11.00 0.30
N ILE A 35 -9.34 11.68 -0.52
CA ILE A 35 -8.70 12.96 -0.17
C ILE A 35 -9.22 13.98 -1.16
N GLU A 36 -9.75 15.08 -0.63
CA GLU A 36 -10.43 16.11 -1.41
C GLU A 36 -10.12 17.48 -0.79
N ALA A 37 -10.04 18.50 -1.65
CA ALA A 37 -9.87 19.87 -1.21
C ALA A 37 -11.14 20.38 -0.53
N ASP A 38 -10.99 20.99 0.65
CA ASP A 38 -12.09 21.63 1.39
C ASP A 38 -12.45 22.98 0.75
N ILE A 39 -13.12 22.90 -0.40
CA ILE A 39 -13.54 24.06 -1.19
C ILE A 39 -15.02 23.89 -1.52
N GLY A 40 -15.86 24.81 -1.04
CA GLY A 40 -17.30 24.79 -1.31
C GLY A 40 -17.96 23.49 -0.85
N ASP A 41 -18.69 22.83 -1.74
CA ASP A 41 -19.43 21.60 -1.44
C ASP A 41 -18.68 20.30 -1.80
N ARG A 42 -17.38 20.38 -2.14
CA ARG A 42 -16.61 19.24 -2.66
C ARG A 42 -16.59 18.04 -1.70
N LEU A 43 -16.38 18.27 -0.42
CA LEU A 43 -16.38 17.19 0.59
C LEU A 43 -17.73 16.46 0.63
N LEU A 44 -18.83 17.20 0.69
CA LEU A 44 -20.19 16.65 0.69
C LEU A 44 -20.49 15.87 -0.60
N ARG A 45 -20.05 16.41 -1.74
CA ARG A 45 -20.20 15.80 -3.06
C ARG A 45 -19.37 14.53 -3.22
N ALA A 46 -18.16 14.49 -2.67
CA ALA A 46 -17.29 13.32 -2.67
C ALA A 46 -17.87 12.21 -1.78
N GLU A 47 -18.38 12.58 -0.60
CA GLU A 47 -19.03 11.66 0.32
C GLU A 47 -20.29 11.03 -0.31
N ARG A 48 -21.16 11.85 -0.90
CA ARG A 48 -22.37 11.37 -1.58
C ARG A 48 -22.03 10.40 -2.71
N ARG A 49 -21.10 10.78 -3.60
CA ARG A 49 -20.66 9.92 -4.70
C ARG A 49 -20.10 8.59 -4.22
N ARG A 50 -19.35 8.58 -3.11
CA ARG A 50 -18.85 7.34 -2.50
C ARG A 50 -20.00 6.44 -2.07
N ARG A 51 -20.99 7.00 -1.36
CA ARG A 51 -22.16 6.26 -0.89
C ARG A 51 -22.98 5.70 -2.06
N ASP A 52 -23.21 6.52 -3.08
CA ASP A 52 -23.94 6.11 -4.28
C ASP A 52 -23.19 4.99 -5.04
N ALA A 53 -21.88 5.13 -5.21
CA ALA A 53 -21.05 4.10 -5.84
C ALA A 53 -21.05 2.79 -5.04
N MET A 54 -20.96 2.86 -3.71
CA MET A 54 -21.02 1.66 -2.86
C MET A 54 -22.40 0.99 -2.92
N LYS A 55 -23.49 1.77 -2.87
CA LYS A 55 -24.86 1.24 -3.01
C LYS A 55 -25.09 0.62 -4.38
N LEU A 56 -24.54 1.23 -5.44
CA LEU A 56 -24.65 0.71 -6.80
C LEU A 56 -23.94 -0.63 -6.96
N VAL A 57 -22.74 -0.79 -6.38
CA VAL A 57 -21.91 -2.00 -6.56
C VAL A 57 -22.29 -3.11 -5.58
N PHE A 58 -22.58 -2.77 -4.32
CA PHE A 58 -22.76 -3.73 -3.23
C PHE A 58 -24.19 -3.80 -2.69
N GLY A 59 -25.12 -2.98 -3.21
CA GLY A 59 -26.45 -2.82 -2.64
C GLY A 59 -26.45 -2.05 -1.32
N SER A 60 -27.64 -1.82 -0.76
CA SER A 60 -27.81 -1.11 0.51
C SER A 60 -27.17 -1.85 1.70
N ASP A 61 -27.17 -3.19 1.66
CA ASP A 61 -26.67 -4.04 2.75
C ASP A 61 -25.14 -4.16 2.78
N GLY A 62 -24.46 -3.83 1.69
CA GLY A 62 -22.99 -3.80 1.62
C GLY A 62 -22.37 -2.60 2.34
N LEU A 63 -23.17 -1.59 2.68
CA LEU A 63 -22.71 -0.34 3.26
C LEU A 63 -22.64 -0.40 4.78
N HIS A 64 -21.43 -0.46 5.33
CA HIS A 64 -21.21 -0.38 6.78
C HIS A 64 -21.07 1.07 7.23
N GLU A 65 -22.20 1.74 7.44
CA GLU A 65 -22.29 3.16 7.84
C GLU A 65 -21.38 3.50 9.05
N GLY A 66 -21.35 2.65 10.07
CA GLY A 66 -20.51 2.86 11.27
C GLY A 66 -18.99 2.83 11.03
N LYS A 67 -18.53 2.40 9.84
CA LYS A 67 -17.11 2.41 9.47
C LYS A 67 -16.70 3.68 8.72
N PHE A 68 -17.65 4.54 8.33
CA PHE A 68 -17.32 5.83 7.73
C PHE A 68 -16.72 6.75 8.78
N ARG A 69 -15.60 7.38 8.43
CA ARG A 69 -14.94 8.39 9.25
C ARG A 69 -15.34 9.76 8.75
N THR A 70 -15.45 10.72 9.66
CA THR A 70 -15.58 12.13 9.33
C THR A 70 -14.33 12.65 8.62
N TRP A 71 -14.49 13.72 7.85
CA TRP A 71 -13.37 14.40 7.21
C TRP A 71 -12.33 14.86 8.24
N SER A 72 -11.06 14.71 7.91
CA SER A 72 -9.93 15.14 8.73
C SER A 72 -8.72 15.44 7.84
N GLN A 73 -7.92 16.41 8.27
CA GLN A 73 -6.64 16.76 7.65
C GLN A 73 -5.54 15.75 8.00
N CYS A 74 -5.63 15.14 9.18
CA CYS A 74 -4.77 14.06 9.62
C CYS A 74 -5.59 12.81 9.87
N PHE A 75 -5.33 11.73 9.16
CA PHE A 75 -6.15 10.52 9.27
C PHE A 75 -5.36 9.24 9.12
N HIS A 76 -5.90 8.18 9.72
CA HIS A 76 -5.36 6.85 9.62
C HIS A 76 -6.12 6.03 8.58
N CYS A 77 -5.42 5.46 7.61
CA CYS A 77 -6.01 4.50 6.69
C CYS A 77 -4.97 3.47 6.23
N VAL A 78 -5.35 2.20 6.21
CA VAL A 78 -4.55 1.08 5.68
C VAL A 78 -3.20 0.87 6.38
N GLY A 79 -2.94 1.45 7.55
CA GLY A 79 -1.59 1.38 8.15
C GLY A 79 -0.72 2.60 7.97
N ILE A 80 -1.24 3.61 7.28
CA ILE A 80 -0.57 4.88 7.03
C ILE A 80 -1.25 5.97 7.87
N GLU A 81 -0.45 6.86 8.43
CA GLU A 81 -0.89 8.16 8.91
C GLU A 81 -0.67 9.18 7.80
N TRP A 82 -1.76 9.82 7.39
CA TRP A 82 -1.77 10.83 6.34
C TRP A 82 -1.79 12.20 7.01
N ASN A 83 -0.91 13.09 6.58
CA ASN A 83 -0.87 14.49 6.98
C ASN A 83 -1.02 15.33 5.71
N THR A 84 -2.27 15.74 5.42
CA THR A 84 -2.56 16.53 4.22
C THR A 84 -2.01 17.95 4.28
N PRO A 85 -1.96 18.66 5.43
CA PRO A 85 -1.32 19.98 5.53
C PRO A 85 0.14 19.98 5.06
N ASP A 86 0.93 19.01 5.52
CA ASP A 86 2.35 18.91 5.16
C ASP A 86 2.58 18.08 3.88
N ALA A 87 1.50 17.58 3.27
CA ALA A 87 1.55 16.64 2.14
C ALA A 87 2.50 15.46 2.39
N THR A 88 2.49 14.92 3.61
CA THR A 88 3.33 13.79 4.01
C THR A 88 2.52 12.57 4.43
N ILE A 89 3.14 11.40 4.34
CA ILE A 89 2.63 10.16 4.92
C ILE A 89 3.66 9.51 5.83
N THR A 90 3.17 8.86 6.87
CA THR A 90 3.99 8.08 7.80
C THR A 90 3.48 6.64 7.84
N ILE A 91 4.36 5.67 7.59
CA ILE A 91 4.04 4.27 7.86
C ILE A 91 4.03 4.09 9.37
N LEU A 92 2.97 3.47 9.91
CA LEU A 92 2.89 3.26 11.34
C LEU A 92 4.05 2.42 11.87
N GLN A 93 4.75 2.95 12.87
CA GLN A 93 5.88 2.30 13.51
C GLN A 93 5.53 0.90 14.03
N ARG A 94 4.32 0.71 14.59
CA ARG A 94 3.85 -0.62 15.03
C ARG A 94 3.86 -1.70 13.94
N LYS A 95 3.74 -1.33 12.65
CA LYS A 95 3.85 -2.28 11.53
C LYS A 95 5.31 -2.60 11.22
N ILE A 96 6.18 -1.60 11.31
CA ILE A 96 7.63 -1.77 11.18
C ILE A 96 8.13 -2.66 12.32
N ASP A 97 7.78 -2.36 13.57
CA ASP A 97 8.20 -3.11 14.76
C ASP A 97 7.76 -4.57 14.73
N LYS A 98 6.61 -4.86 14.10
CA LYS A 98 6.12 -6.23 13.93
C LYS A 98 6.81 -6.97 12.79
N THR A 99 7.28 -6.26 11.77
CA THR A 99 7.84 -6.86 10.55
C THR A 99 9.36 -7.03 10.65
N LYS A 100 10.06 -6.06 11.24
CA LYS A 100 11.50 -6.05 11.48
C LYS A 100 12.02 -7.36 12.12
N PRO A 101 11.46 -7.85 13.25
CA PRO A 101 11.96 -9.09 13.86
C PRO A 101 11.77 -10.31 12.96
N ILE A 102 10.70 -10.36 12.16
CA ILE A 102 10.45 -11.49 11.25
C ILE A 102 11.49 -11.52 10.13
N VAL A 103 11.84 -10.36 9.57
CA VAL A 103 12.90 -10.24 8.55
C VAL A 103 14.26 -10.58 9.16
N ALA A 104 14.60 -10.01 10.31
CA ALA A 104 15.86 -10.26 11.02
C ALA A 104 16.05 -11.74 11.39
N GLU A 105 15.01 -12.41 11.90
CA GLU A 105 15.05 -13.84 12.20
C GLU A 105 15.14 -14.67 10.89
N THR A 106 14.48 -14.25 9.82
CA THR A 106 14.62 -14.95 8.51
C THR A 106 16.04 -14.80 7.95
N LEU A 107 16.72 -13.68 8.22
CA LEU A 107 18.12 -13.46 7.89
C LEU A 107 19.10 -14.35 8.68
N THR A 108 18.72 -14.96 9.80
CA THR A 108 19.63 -15.91 10.48
C THR A 108 19.49 -17.33 9.94
N MET A 109 18.42 -17.62 9.19
CA MET A 109 18.12 -18.96 8.70
C MET A 109 18.97 -19.33 7.48
N ARG A 110 19.58 -20.53 7.52
CA ARG A 110 20.23 -21.13 6.33
C ARG A 110 19.20 -21.69 5.34
N PHE A 111 18.04 -22.10 5.83
CA PHE A 111 16.94 -22.64 5.05
C PHE A 111 15.63 -22.00 5.47
N ILE A 112 14.86 -21.52 4.49
CA ILE A 112 13.62 -20.78 4.70
C ILE A 112 12.48 -21.66 4.20
N SER A 113 11.60 -22.06 5.13
CA SER A 113 10.46 -22.92 4.79
C SER A 113 9.41 -22.20 3.94
N GLN A 114 8.60 -22.96 3.21
CA GLN A 114 7.49 -22.42 2.42
C GLN A 114 6.54 -21.58 3.28
N LYS A 115 6.20 -22.08 4.48
CA LYS A 115 5.37 -21.36 5.45
C LYS A 115 5.99 -20.01 5.85
N ARG A 116 7.32 -19.97 6.01
CA ARG A 116 8.05 -18.74 6.33
C ARG A 116 8.04 -17.76 5.14
N LEU A 117 8.22 -18.26 3.91
CA LEU A 117 8.09 -17.46 2.69
C LEU A 117 6.67 -16.88 2.56
N ASP A 118 5.63 -17.67 2.80
CA ASP A 118 4.24 -17.22 2.77
C ASP A 118 3.97 -16.09 3.77
N ASN A 119 4.46 -16.26 5.01
CA ASN A 119 4.36 -15.22 6.03
C ASN A 119 5.12 -13.95 5.63
N LEU A 120 6.36 -14.09 5.17
CA LEU A 120 7.24 -12.98 4.78
C LEU A 120 6.66 -12.18 3.61
N VAL A 121 6.16 -12.86 2.57
CA VAL A 121 5.48 -12.20 1.45
C VAL A 121 4.24 -11.46 1.96
N GLY A 122 3.42 -12.08 2.82
CA GLY A 122 2.22 -11.46 3.36
C GLY A 122 2.50 -10.15 4.12
N ILE A 123 3.47 -10.15 5.03
CA ILE A 123 3.80 -8.96 5.83
C ILE A 123 4.46 -7.86 5.00
N LEU A 124 5.40 -8.21 4.10
CA LEU A 124 6.12 -7.22 3.30
C LEU A 124 5.27 -6.64 2.18
N HIS A 125 4.39 -7.43 1.56
CA HIS A 125 3.49 -6.96 0.50
C HIS A 125 2.64 -5.78 0.97
N HIS A 126 2.25 -5.79 2.24
CA HIS A 126 1.53 -4.68 2.82
C HIS A 126 2.37 -3.40 2.88
N ILE A 127 3.65 -3.49 3.24
CA ILE A 127 4.57 -2.35 3.31
C ILE A 127 4.88 -1.79 1.92
N VAL A 128 5.02 -2.66 0.91
CA VAL A 128 5.42 -2.30 -0.46
C VAL A 128 4.37 -1.47 -1.18
N THR A 129 3.12 -1.62 -0.76
CA THR A 129 2.02 -0.75 -1.19
C THR A 129 2.33 0.72 -0.93
N PHE A 130 3.15 1.00 0.07
CA PHE A 130 3.55 2.33 0.49
C PHE A 130 4.99 2.69 0.07
N ILE A 131 5.68 1.83 -0.69
CA ILE A 131 7.06 2.11 -1.12
C ILE A 131 7.22 1.56 -2.55
N PRO A 132 6.89 2.35 -3.58
CA PRO A 132 6.95 1.89 -4.97
C PRO A 132 8.33 1.35 -5.39
N VAL A 133 9.41 1.93 -4.85
CA VAL A 133 10.79 1.47 -5.09
C VAL A 133 11.07 0.06 -4.55
N ALA A 134 10.25 -0.43 -3.61
CA ALA A 134 10.39 -1.78 -3.05
C ALA A 134 9.74 -2.87 -3.91
N LYS A 135 8.99 -2.51 -4.96
CA LYS A 135 8.32 -3.48 -5.86
C LYS A 135 9.26 -4.53 -6.46
N PRO A 136 10.46 -4.18 -6.99
CA PRO A 136 11.37 -5.18 -7.56
C PRO A 136 11.82 -6.22 -6.54
N PHE A 137 12.08 -5.81 -5.31
CA PHE A 137 12.47 -6.70 -4.20
C PHE A 137 11.34 -7.68 -3.85
N MET A 138 10.09 -7.21 -3.84
CA MET A 138 8.95 -8.11 -3.65
C MET A 138 8.73 -9.07 -4.80
N GLN A 139 8.90 -8.62 -6.04
CA GLN A 139 8.74 -9.49 -7.20
C GLN A 139 9.75 -10.64 -7.15
N ARG A 140 11.00 -10.38 -6.74
CA ARG A 140 12.00 -11.42 -6.52
C ARG A 140 11.59 -12.38 -5.40
N LEU A 141 11.15 -11.86 -4.26
CA LEU A 141 10.71 -12.69 -3.14
C LEU A 141 9.50 -13.58 -3.50
N ILE A 142 8.50 -13.00 -4.20
CA ILE A 142 7.34 -13.74 -4.72
C ILE A 142 7.80 -14.79 -5.74
N GLY A 143 8.77 -14.48 -6.60
CA GLY A 143 9.36 -15.44 -7.52
C GLY A 143 9.94 -16.67 -6.81
N VAL A 144 10.65 -16.47 -5.69
CA VAL A 144 11.19 -17.55 -4.85
C VAL A 144 10.07 -18.39 -4.24
N GLN A 145 9.05 -17.74 -3.69
CA GLN A 145 7.86 -18.39 -3.11
C GLN A 145 7.12 -19.24 -4.15
N LEU A 146 6.83 -18.68 -5.32
CA LEU A 146 6.12 -19.37 -6.39
C LEU A 146 6.92 -20.55 -6.95
N THR A 147 8.24 -20.38 -7.09
CA THR A 147 9.15 -21.45 -7.52
C THR A 147 9.10 -22.62 -6.54
N THR A 148 9.17 -22.32 -5.24
CA THR A 148 9.12 -23.34 -4.18
C THR A 148 7.79 -24.11 -4.23
N LYS A 149 6.66 -23.42 -4.37
CA LYS A 149 5.32 -24.02 -4.55
C LYS A 149 5.22 -24.87 -5.81
N LYS A 150 5.68 -24.34 -6.95
CA LYS A 150 5.60 -25.01 -8.27
C LYS A 150 6.30 -26.36 -8.27
N TYR A 151 7.45 -26.45 -7.60
CA TYR A 151 8.24 -27.68 -7.53
C TYR A 151 7.93 -28.54 -6.29
N GLY A 152 6.87 -28.22 -5.52
CA GLY A 152 6.47 -28.99 -4.34
C GLY A 152 7.55 -29.02 -3.24
N ARG A 153 8.43 -28.02 -3.19
CA ARG A 153 9.53 -27.97 -2.22
C ARG A 153 9.00 -27.52 -0.86
N SER A 154 9.60 -28.03 0.21
CA SER A 154 9.29 -27.61 1.59
C SER A 154 9.82 -26.21 1.93
N GLY A 155 10.66 -25.64 1.07
CA GLY A 155 11.34 -24.36 1.26
C GLY A 155 12.48 -24.18 0.27
N THR A 156 13.32 -23.19 0.55
CA THR A 156 14.54 -22.90 -0.21
C THR A 156 15.72 -22.68 0.73
N PRO A 157 16.94 -23.11 0.37
CA PRO A 157 18.14 -22.55 0.96
C PRO A 157 18.13 -21.03 0.78
N ARG A 158 18.68 -20.30 1.75
CA ARG A 158 18.89 -18.87 1.61
C ARG A 158 20.04 -18.64 0.63
N THR A 159 19.72 -18.10 -0.54
CA THR A 159 20.70 -17.68 -1.55
C THR A 159 21.28 -16.32 -1.18
N ASP A 160 22.43 -15.96 -1.74
CA ASP A 160 23.03 -14.64 -1.53
C ASP A 160 22.09 -13.51 -1.99
N SER A 161 21.45 -13.67 -3.16
CA SER A 161 20.45 -12.70 -3.63
C SER A 161 19.27 -12.52 -2.66
N LEU A 162 18.77 -13.60 -2.06
CA LEU A 162 17.68 -13.50 -1.08
C LEU A 162 18.16 -12.87 0.23
N ARG A 163 19.41 -13.16 0.64
CA ARG A 163 20.02 -12.50 1.79
C ARG A 163 20.12 -11.00 1.53
N ASP A 164 20.66 -10.59 0.39
CA ASP A 164 20.88 -9.18 0.07
C ASP A 164 19.54 -8.42 -0.01
N ASP A 165 18.49 -9.04 -0.57
CA ASP A 165 17.14 -8.49 -0.56
C ASP A 165 16.60 -8.30 0.87
N LEU A 166 16.78 -9.29 1.74
CA LEU A 166 16.34 -9.22 3.14
C LEU A 166 17.16 -8.21 3.96
N THR A 167 18.46 -8.07 3.67
CA THR A 167 19.33 -7.07 4.28
C THR A 167 18.87 -5.67 3.88
N TRP A 168 18.57 -5.45 2.61
CA TRP A 168 17.99 -4.19 2.13
C TRP A 168 16.67 -3.85 2.85
N TRP A 169 15.79 -4.84 3.05
CA TRP A 169 14.57 -4.68 3.85
C TRP A 169 14.88 -4.33 5.30
N ASN A 170 15.92 -4.90 5.91
CA ASN A 170 16.25 -4.65 7.29
C ASN A 170 16.88 -3.27 7.52
N GLU A 171 17.83 -2.89 6.67
CA GLU A 171 18.60 -1.64 6.77
C GLU A 171 17.81 -0.46 6.22
N LEU A 172 17.43 -0.49 4.93
CA LEU A 172 16.86 0.70 4.29
C LEU A 172 15.41 0.94 4.68
N VAL A 173 14.63 -0.12 4.91
CA VAL A 173 13.19 0.03 5.17
C VAL A 173 12.92 0.23 6.67
N PHE A 174 13.61 -0.47 7.56
CA PHE A 174 13.29 -0.38 8.99
C PHE A 174 14.19 0.54 9.81
N GLU A 175 15.25 1.12 9.24
CA GLU A 175 16.04 2.17 9.92
C GLU A 175 15.62 3.58 9.51
N ASN A 176 15.00 3.77 8.34
CA ASN A 176 14.51 5.08 7.90
C ASN A 176 13.13 5.45 8.47
N GLU A 177 12.48 4.55 9.23
CA GLU A 177 11.17 4.68 9.92
C GLU A 177 9.96 5.12 9.07
N PHE A 178 10.19 5.54 7.82
CA PHE A 178 9.19 6.02 6.86
C PHE A 178 8.22 7.03 7.45
N ALA A 179 8.74 7.92 8.29
CA ALA A 179 8.02 9.06 8.83
C ALA A 179 8.14 10.27 7.89
N GLY A 180 7.02 10.91 7.59
CA GLY A 180 7.02 12.17 6.85
C GLY A 180 7.39 12.06 5.37
N ILE A 181 7.15 10.92 4.70
CA ILE A 181 7.44 10.76 3.27
C ILE A 181 6.55 11.71 2.45
N PRO A 182 7.09 12.53 1.54
CA PRO A 182 6.27 13.37 0.67
C PRO A 182 5.29 12.56 -0.19
N MET A 183 4.01 12.96 -0.21
CA MET A 183 2.97 12.34 -1.05
C MET A 183 3.32 12.38 -2.55
N SER A 184 4.16 13.32 -2.99
CA SER A 184 4.64 13.44 -4.37
C SER A 184 5.39 12.19 -4.85
N MET A 185 6.07 11.46 -3.96
CA MET A 185 6.74 10.20 -4.30
C MET A 185 5.78 9.09 -4.74
N PHE A 186 4.48 9.23 -4.44
CA PHE A 186 3.43 8.30 -4.82
C PHE A 186 2.66 8.71 -6.08
N GLY A 187 2.79 9.97 -6.49
CA GLY A 187 2.06 10.55 -7.62
C GLY A 187 2.78 10.43 -8.96
N THR A 188 4.09 10.16 -8.98
CA THR A 188 4.84 9.99 -10.23
C THR A 188 4.62 8.58 -10.78
N MET A 189 3.84 8.49 -11.87
CA MET A 189 3.90 7.32 -12.76
C MET A 189 5.36 7.18 -13.23
N PRO A 190 5.95 5.96 -13.20
CA PRO A 190 7.21 5.75 -13.91
C PRO A 190 6.98 6.13 -15.39
N PRO A 191 7.96 6.78 -16.05
CA PRO A 191 7.83 7.09 -17.47
C PRO A 191 7.50 5.80 -18.21
N GLU A 192 6.51 5.85 -19.10
CA GLU A 192 6.25 4.75 -20.03
C GLU A 192 7.59 4.44 -20.71
N ARG A 193 8.05 3.20 -20.56
CA ARG A 193 9.22 2.76 -21.31
C ARG A 193 8.78 2.74 -22.76
N ASP A 194 9.26 3.72 -23.53
CA ASP A 194 9.21 3.68 -24.99
C ASP A 194 9.78 2.32 -25.41
N GLY A 195 8.93 1.55 -26.11
CA GLY A 195 9.29 0.24 -26.66
C GLY A 195 10.21 0.37 -27.86
#